data_AF-A0A085LMC6-F1
#
_entry.id   AF-A0A085LMC6-F1
#
_cell.length_a   1.000
_cell.length_b   1.000
_cell.length_c   1.000
_cell.angle_alpha   90.00
_cell.angle_beta   90.00
_cell.angle_gamma   90.00
#
_symmetry.space_group_name_H-M   'P 1'
#
loop_
_entity.id
_entity.type
_entity.pdbx_description
1 polymer ?
#
loop_
_entity_poly.entity_id
_entity_poly.type
_entity_poly.pdbx_seq_one_letter_code
_entity_poly.pdbx_strand_id
1 'polypeptide(L)' 'MPAVAPEIRELLRQQSESLQATLEMMTRLLAPRTADNRQPSMDNLANSISEFLYDPENDSTFDAWYARYEDIFCD' A
#
# COMPACT_ATOMS: atom_id res chain seq x y z
N MET A 1 12.40 -54.68 -13.06
CA MET A 1 11.93 -53.32 -12.70
C MET A 1 13.16 -52.52 -12.30
N PRO A 2 13.60 -51.49 -13.05
CA PRO A 2 14.74 -50.68 -12.62
C PRO A 2 14.29 -49.89 -11.39
N ALA A 3 14.86 -50.23 -10.22
CA ALA A 3 14.66 -49.47 -9.01
C ALA A 3 15.21 -48.06 -9.26
N VAL A 4 14.34 -47.04 -9.19
CA VAL A 4 14.77 -45.64 -9.21
C VAL A 4 15.87 -45.47 -8.15
N ALA A 5 17.06 -45.04 -8.59
CA ALA A 5 18.20 -44.89 -7.70
C ALA A 5 17.82 -43.95 -6.54
N PRO A 6 18.25 -44.26 -5.30
CA PRO A 6 17.90 -43.47 -4.12
C PRO A 6 18.32 -42.00 -4.26
N GLU A 7 19.39 -41.73 -5.01
CA GLU A 7 19.85 -40.38 -5.37
C GLU A 7 18.81 -39.58 -6.17
N ILE A 8 18.11 -40.20 -7.12
CA ILE A 8 17.09 -39.51 -7.92
C ILE A 8 15.90 -39.12 -7.04
N ARG A 9 15.55 -39.96 -6.07
CA ARG A 9 14.47 -39.67 -5.11
C ARG A 9 14.85 -38.51 -4.20
N GLU A 10 16.10 -38.45 -3.77
CA GLU A 10 16.58 -37.36 -2.91
C GLU A 10 16.71 -36.05 -3.67
N LEU A 11 17.18 -36.10 -4.93
CA LEU A 11 17.20 -34.92 -5.80
C LEU A 11 15.79 -34.37 -6.05
N LEU A 12 14.82 -35.25 -6.30
CA LEU A 12 13.43 -34.84 -6.48
C LEU A 12 12.86 -34.19 -5.20
N ARG A 13 13.20 -34.75 -4.02
CA ARG A 13 12.78 -34.19 -2.74
C ARG A 13 13.39 -32.80 -2.51
N GLN A 14 14.70 -32.64 -2.71
CA GLN A 14 15.36 -31.34 -2.64
C GLN A 14 14.76 -30.32 -3.60
N GLN A 15 14.49 -30.71 -4.84
CA GLN A 15 13.89 -29.82 -5.83
C GLN A 15 12.50 -29.35 -5.35
N SER A 16 11.70 -30.25 -4.76
CA SER A 16 10.38 -29.91 -4.25
C SER A 16 10.41 -28.94 -3.07
N GLU A 17 11.34 -29.12 -2.13
CA GLU A 17 11.51 -28.25 -0.95
C GLU A 17 11.96 -26.84 -1.38
N SER A 18 12.92 -26.76 -2.31
CA SER A 18 13.37 -25.50 -2.89
C SER A 18 12.22 -24.72 -3.53
N LEU A 19 11.38 -25.41 -4.30
CA LEU A 19 10.26 -24.78 -5.01
C LEU A 19 9.18 -24.32 -4.03
N GLN A 20 8.90 -25.10 -2.99
CA GLN A 20 7.97 -24.73 -1.92
C GLN A 20 8.44 -23.50 -1.14
N ALA A 21 9.72 -23.45 -0.74
CA ALA A 21 10.30 -22.30 -0.05
C ALA A 21 10.23 -21.02 -0.90
N THR A 22 10.46 -21.15 -2.21
CA THR A 22 10.35 -20.03 -3.16
C THR A 22 8.90 -19.52 -3.26
N LEU A 23 7.92 -20.44 -3.33
CA LEU A 23 6.50 -20.09 -3.34
C LEU A 23 6.05 -19.43 -2.03
N GLU A 24 6.51 -19.91 -0.87
CA GLU A 24 6.24 -19.27 0.41
C GLU A 24 6.83 -17.86 0.48
N MET A 25 8.05 -17.67 0.00
CA MET A 25 8.68 -16.35 -0.06
C MET A 25 7.90 -15.40 -0.96
N MET A 26 7.52 -15.85 -2.17
CA MET A 26 6.68 -15.07 -3.08
C MET A 26 5.33 -14.74 -2.44
N THR A 27 4.68 -15.72 -1.81
CA THR A 27 3.40 -15.51 -1.11
C THR A 27 3.53 -14.50 0.02
N ARG A 28 4.64 -14.48 0.76
CA ARG A 28 4.91 -13.47 1.80
C ARG A 28 5.17 -12.08 1.24
N LEU A 29 5.72 -11.98 0.04
CA LEU A 29 5.96 -10.70 -0.65
C LEU A 29 4.69 -10.16 -1.33
N LEU A 30 3.88 -11.06 -1.89
CA LEU A 30 2.59 -10.79 -2.54
C LEU A 30 1.44 -10.70 -1.55
N ALA A 31 1.62 -11.20 -0.32
CA ALA A 31 0.70 -10.98 0.78
C ALA A 31 0.47 -9.47 0.83
N PRO A 32 -0.79 -9.00 0.75
CA PRO A 32 -1.08 -7.59 0.75
C PRO A 32 -0.47 -7.02 2.03
N ARG A 33 0.65 -6.31 1.85
CA ARG A 33 1.08 -5.34 2.84
C ARG A 33 -0.11 -4.43 2.92
N THR A 34 -0.87 -4.50 4.01
CA THR A 34 -1.85 -3.48 4.38
C THR A 34 -1.07 -2.21 4.73
N ALA A 35 -0.22 -1.73 3.83
CA ALA A 35 0.01 -0.33 3.70
C ALA A 35 -1.33 0.16 3.19
N ASP A 36 -2.09 0.76 4.09
CA ASP A 36 -3.25 1.58 3.81
C ASP A 36 -2.77 2.74 2.91
N ASN A 37 -2.47 2.42 1.64
CA ASN A 37 -2.37 3.40 0.57
C ASN A 37 -3.79 3.73 0.12
N ARG A 38 -4.66 3.96 1.10
CA ARG A 38 -5.97 4.51 0.87
C ARG A 38 -5.65 5.98 0.62
N GLN A 39 -5.43 6.31 -0.65
CA GLN A 39 -5.61 7.70 -1.07
C GLN A 39 -6.92 8.15 -0.43
N PRO A 40 -6.91 9.23 0.37
CA PRO A 40 -8.11 9.68 1.04
C PRO A 40 -9.18 9.80 -0.04
N SER A 41 -10.31 9.11 0.16
CA SER A 41 -11.43 9.24 -0.77
C SER A 41 -11.79 10.72 -0.87
N MET A 42 -12.31 11.16 -2.02
CA MET A 42 -12.68 12.55 -2.24
C MET A 42 -13.65 13.06 -1.16
N ASP A 43 -14.50 12.19 -0.61
CA ASP A 43 -15.36 12.48 0.55
C ASP A 43 -14.59 12.75 1.85
N ASN A 44 -13.49 12.02 2.10
CA ASN A 44 -12.62 12.26 3.25
C ASN A 44 -11.82 13.55 3.06
N LEU A 45 -11.41 13.84 1.81
CA LEU A 45 -10.71 15.07 1.47
C LEU A 45 -11.61 16.29 1.66
N ALA A 46 -12.85 16.24 1.16
CA ALA A 46 -13.85 17.28 1.36
C ALA A 46 -14.16 17.52 2.84
N ASN A 47 -14.28 16.45 3.64
CA ASN A 47 -14.47 16.57 5.10
C ASN A 47 -13.24 17.10 5.85
N SER A 48 -12.04 17.03 5.25
CA SER A 48 -10.81 17.57 5.85
C SER A 48 -10.65 19.08 5.60
N ILE A 49 -11.41 19.66 4.67
CA ILE A 49 -11.41 21.10 4.43
C ILE A 49 -12.26 21.77 5.49
N SER A 50 -11.62 22.55 6.37
CA SER A 50 -12.34 23.35 7.36
C SER A 50 -13.14 24.46 6.66
N GLU A 51 -14.36 24.77 7.10
CA GLU A 51 -15.15 25.89 6.56
C GLU A 51 -14.41 27.23 6.70
N PHE A 52 -14.58 28.11 5.71
CA PHE A 52 -14.02 29.45 5.75
C PHE A 52 -14.72 30.29 6.83
N LEU A 53 -13.95 30.72 7.83
CA LEU A 53 -14.37 31.67 8.84
C LEU A 53 -13.49 32.91 8.73
N TYR A 54 -14.11 34.06 8.47
CA TYR A 54 -13.40 35.33 8.49
C TYR A 54 -13.12 35.73 9.93
N ASP A 55 -11.83 35.75 10.28
CA ASP A 55 -11.37 36.20 11.59
C ASP A 55 -10.38 37.35 11.41
N PRO A 56 -10.77 38.59 11.78
CA PRO A 56 -9.92 39.77 11.65
C PRO A 56 -8.80 39.84 12.69
N GLU A 57 -8.86 39.03 13.76
CA GLU A 57 -7.82 39.01 14.81
C GLU A 57 -6.67 38.05 14.45
N ASN A 58 -6.94 37.04 13.63
CA ASN A 58 -6.00 35.99 13.21
C ASN A 58 -5.60 36.08 11.73
N ASP A 59 -5.88 37.19 11.04
CA ASP A 59 -5.62 37.38 9.61
C ASP A 59 -6.17 36.24 8.74
N SER A 60 -7.25 35.58 9.19
CA SER A 60 -7.88 34.47 8.48
C SER A 60 -8.77 35.02 7.37
N THR A 61 -8.11 35.50 6.32
CA THR A 61 -8.72 35.94 5.07
C THR A 61 -9.00 34.76 4.15
N PHE A 62 -9.86 34.97 3.15
CA PHE A 62 -10.19 33.94 2.18
C PHE A 62 -8.94 33.45 1.44
N ASP A 63 -8.01 34.35 1.13
CA ASP A 63 -6.75 34.06 0.45
C ASP A 63 -5.87 33.11 1.26
N ALA A 64 -5.70 33.38 2.55
CA ALA A 64 -4.92 32.54 3.47
C ALA A 64 -5.59 31.17 3.76
N TRP A 65 -6.91 31.09 3.66
CA TRP A 65 -7.64 29.84 3.74
C TRP A 65 -7.51 29.03 2.45
N TYR A 66 -7.68 29.68 1.29
CA TYR A 66 -7.58 29.05 -0.03
C TYR A 66 -6.17 28.51 -0.29
N ALA A 67 -5.12 29.28 0.04
CA ALA A 67 -3.73 28.85 -0.08
C ALA A 67 -3.41 27.55 0.68
N ARG A 68 -4.17 27.21 1.74
CA ARG A 68 -4.01 25.95 2.49
C ARG A 68 -4.61 24.74 1.79
N TYR A 69 -5.53 24.94 0.86
CA TYR A 69 -6.23 23.88 0.13
C TYR A 69 -6.07 24.03 -1.39
N GLU A 70 -5.24 24.96 -1.88
CA GLU A 70 -5.01 25.21 -3.30
C GLU A 70 -4.59 23.93 -4.03
N ASP A 71 -3.68 23.15 -3.42
CA ASP A 71 -3.23 21.85 -3.91
C ASP A 71 -4.40 20.86 -4.12
N ILE A 72 -5.44 20.92 -3.28
CA ILE A 72 -6.62 20.05 -3.37
C ILE A 72 -7.58 20.50 -4.49
N PHE A 73 -7.70 21.81 -4.71
CA PHE A 73 -8.58 22.37 -5.73
C PHE A 73 -7.96 22.40 -7.13
N CYS A 74 -6.62 22.33 -7.23
CA CYS A 74 -5.86 22.38 -8.48
C CYS A 74 -5.26 21.03 -8.92
N ASP A 75 -5.47 19.94 -8.19
CA ASP A 75 -5.17 18.56 -8.63
C ASP A 75 -6.10 18.08 -9.76
#